data_AF-A0A663MR32-F1
#
_entry.id   AF-A0A663MR32-F1
#
_cell.length_a   1.000
_cell.length_b   1.000
_cell.length_c   1.000
_cell.angle_alpha   90.00
_cell.angle_beta   90.00
_cell.angle_gamma   90.00
#
_symmetry.space_group_name_H-M   'P 1'
#
loop_
_entity.id
_entity.type
_entity.pdbx_description
1 polymer ?
#
loop_
_entity_poly.entity_id
_entity_poly.type
_entity_poly.pdbx_seq_one_letter_code
_entity_poly.pdbx_strand_id
1 'polypeptide(L)'
;MMCSPYPFLCVQRAGITLTWGAADEMFSLNIVLLLSPSPLQQRMEAFGTNPVRQASVAAGIPYSVPAWSCQMICGSGLKAVCLAAQSILTGDSSIVVAGGMESMSKAPHVIHMRAGVKMGEASLQDTIILDGLTDAFYQYHMGITAENVANQWQVSRGEQDQLAVQSQNRAEAAQKAGYFTKEIVPVLVPSKKGRWE
;
A
#
# COMPACT_ATOMS: atom_id res chain seq x y z
N MET A 1 38.60 -8.49 6.63
CA MET A 1 37.66 -9.47 7.21
C MET A 1 37.11 -8.88 8.50
N MET A 2 35.99 -8.19 8.44
CA MET A 2 35.17 -7.83 9.60
C MET A 2 33.72 -8.01 9.17
N CYS A 3 33.22 -9.23 9.32
CA CYS A 3 31.78 -9.51 9.24
C CYS A 3 31.17 -9.01 10.56
N SER A 4 30.30 -8.00 10.48
CA SER A 4 29.45 -7.64 11.61
C SER A 4 28.28 -8.62 11.70
N PRO A 5 28.02 -9.26 12.85
CA PRO A 5 27.04 -10.35 12.99
C PRO A 5 25.71 -9.84 13.56
N TYR A 6 24.94 -9.07 12.80
CA TYR A 6 23.58 -8.68 13.24
C TYR A 6 22.53 -9.47 12.45
N PRO A 7 21.62 -10.21 13.12
CA PRO A 7 20.60 -11.00 12.45
C PRO A 7 19.55 -10.07 11.85
N PHE A 8 19.34 -10.19 10.53
CA PHE A 8 18.22 -9.60 9.82
C PHE A 8 16.91 -10.17 10.37
N LEU A 9 16.25 -9.46 11.28
CA LEU A 9 14.96 -9.88 11.82
C LEU A 9 13.85 -9.45 10.86
N CYS A 10 13.55 -10.31 9.89
CA CYS A 10 12.39 -10.17 9.00
C CYS A 10 11.13 -10.55 9.78
N VAL A 11 10.29 -9.57 10.15
CA VAL A 11 9.02 -9.87 10.84
C VAL A 11 7.86 -9.80 9.85
N GLN A 12 7.19 -10.94 9.72
CA GLN A 12 6.29 -11.28 8.60
C GLN A 12 4.78 -11.16 8.94
N ARG A 13 4.38 -10.28 9.87
CA ARG A 13 2.95 -10.05 10.14
C ARG A 13 2.52 -8.72 9.53
N ALA A 14 1.48 -8.78 8.69
CA ALA A 14 0.85 -7.68 7.94
C ALA A 14 1.42 -7.32 6.54
N GLY A 15 2.15 -8.23 5.87
CA GLY A 15 2.50 -8.05 4.45
C GLY A 15 3.56 -6.99 4.20
N ILE A 16 4.39 -6.71 5.21
CA ILE A 16 5.48 -5.76 5.13
C ILE A 16 6.77 -6.49 5.44
N THR A 17 7.69 -6.48 4.48
CA THR A 17 9.08 -6.83 4.73
C THR A 17 9.89 -5.53 4.74
N LEU A 18 10.15 -5.00 5.94
CA LEU A 18 11.13 -3.94 6.12
C LEU A 18 12.42 -4.58 6.61
N THR A 19 13.50 -4.46 5.84
CA THR A 19 14.84 -4.80 6.30
C THR A 19 15.37 -3.64 7.13
N TRP A 20 15.34 -3.77 8.45
CA TRP A 20 15.96 -2.82 9.38
C TRP A 20 17.27 -3.40 9.92
N GLY A 21 18.37 -2.68 9.71
CA GLY A 21 19.66 -2.92 10.34
C GLY A 21 20.12 -1.62 10.99
N ALA A 22 20.28 -1.63 12.31
CA ALA A 22 20.67 -0.54 13.20
C ALA A 22 19.52 0.32 13.75
N ALA A 23 19.05 0.00 14.97
CA ALA A 23 18.29 0.93 15.81
C ALA A 23 18.43 0.57 17.30
N ASP A 24 19.62 0.75 17.87
CA ASP A 24 19.76 0.81 19.34
C ASP A 24 19.77 2.25 19.86
N GLU A 25 19.89 3.28 19.01
CA GLU A 25 19.89 4.68 19.46
C GLU A 25 19.20 5.63 18.48
N MET A 26 17.87 5.79 18.55
CA MET A 26 17.20 6.89 17.83
C MET A 26 15.83 7.24 18.43
N PHE A 27 15.81 8.28 19.26
CA PHE A 27 14.62 8.84 19.91
C PHE A 27 13.75 9.74 19.00
N SER A 28 14.08 9.87 17.70
CA SER A 28 13.43 10.80 16.76
C SER A 28 13.08 10.13 15.42
N LEU A 29 12.62 8.88 15.48
CA LEU A 29 12.10 8.13 14.34
C LEU A 29 10.59 8.35 14.24
N ASN A 30 10.09 8.69 13.06
CA ASN A 30 8.66 8.72 12.74
C ASN A 30 8.35 7.77 11.58
N ILE A 31 7.15 7.19 11.55
CA ILE A 31 6.77 6.25 10.49
C ILE A 31 5.46 6.70 9.85
N VAL A 32 5.54 6.96 8.54
CA VAL A 32 4.41 7.35 7.71
C VAL A 32 4.26 6.29 6.64
N LEU A 33 3.61 5.18 6.97
CA LEU A 33 3.23 4.18 5.97
C LEU A 33 1.81 4.45 5.52
N LEU A 34 1.46 3.89 4.38
CA LEU A 34 0.12 3.94 3.83
C LEU A 34 -0.56 2.58 3.86
N LEU A 35 -1.88 2.55 4.03
CA LEU A 35 -2.75 1.60 3.33
C LEU A 35 -3.71 2.34 2.42
N SER A 36 -3.96 1.81 1.23
CA SER A 36 -4.97 2.32 0.30
C SER A 36 -6.24 1.42 0.37
N PRO A 37 -7.40 1.84 -0.17
CA PRO A 37 -7.93 3.20 -0.09
C PRO A 37 -9.40 3.24 0.42
N SER A 38 -9.75 4.29 1.19
CA SER A 38 -11.09 4.90 1.13
C SER A 38 -11.07 6.37 1.61
N PRO A 39 -11.79 7.31 0.95
CA PRO A 39 -11.91 8.71 1.37
C PRO A 39 -12.98 8.93 2.44
N LEU A 40 -13.78 7.91 2.77
CA LEU A 40 -14.78 7.96 3.83
C LEU A 40 -14.15 7.50 5.14
N GLN A 41 -13.71 8.50 5.92
CA GLN A 41 -13.59 8.49 7.37
C GLN A 41 -13.61 7.08 8.00
N GLN A 42 -12.43 6.55 8.29
CA GLN A 42 -12.24 5.58 9.38
C GLN A 42 -12.82 4.17 9.18
N ARG A 43 -12.95 3.65 7.94
CA ARG A 43 -13.20 2.20 7.73
C ARG A 43 -11.90 1.39 7.71
N MET A 44 -11.16 1.42 8.81
CA MET A 44 -10.08 0.47 9.10
C MET A 44 -10.63 -0.87 9.66
N GLU A 45 -11.84 -1.27 9.29
CA GLU A 45 -12.52 -2.38 9.99
C GLU A 45 -12.00 -3.76 9.54
N ALA A 46 -11.41 -3.87 8.34
CA ALA A 46 -10.88 -5.15 7.83
C ALA A 46 -9.50 -5.52 8.41
N PHE A 47 -8.69 -4.52 8.75
CA PHE A 47 -7.31 -4.70 9.22
C PHE A 47 -7.12 -4.32 10.70
N GLY A 48 -8.17 -3.88 11.39
CA GLY A 48 -8.10 -3.42 12.78
C GLY A 48 -7.60 -1.99 12.93
N THR A 49 -7.47 -1.51 14.17
CA THR A 49 -7.05 -0.13 14.45
C THR A 49 -5.61 0.10 14.00
N ASN A 50 -5.38 1.19 13.25
CA ASN A 50 -4.07 1.66 12.80
C ASN A 50 -3.12 0.55 12.27
N PRO A 51 -3.44 -0.10 11.14
CA PRO A 51 -2.59 -1.08 10.48
C PRO A 51 -1.17 -0.59 10.12
N VAL A 52 -0.92 0.71 9.96
CA VAL A 52 0.45 1.27 9.85
C VAL A 52 1.23 1.12 11.16
N ARG A 53 0.55 1.25 12.30
CA ARG A 53 1.12 0.93 13.60
C ARG A 53 1.35 -0.57 13.78
N GLN A 54 0.41 -1.41 13.36
CA GLN A 54 0.57 -2.87 13.42
C GLN A 54 1.79 -3.32 12.60
N ALA A 55 1.93 -2.76 11.41
CA ALA A 55 3.09 -2.87 10.53
C ALA A 55 4.41 -2.45 11.19
N SER A 56 4.44 -1.26 11.81
CA SER A 56 5.61 -0.73 12.52
C SER A 56 6.04 -1.66 13.66
N VAL A 57 5.10 -2.05 14.52
CA VAL A 57 5.38 -2.94 15.67
C VAL A 57 5.78 -4.33 15.18
N ALA A 58 5.12 -4.84 14.14
CA ALA A 58 5.53 -6.09 13.51
C ALA A 58 6.98 -5.98 13.06
N ALA A 59 7.39 -4.94 12.34
CA ALA A 59 8.77 -4.73 11.90
C ALA A 59 9.82 -4.54 13.02
N GLY A 60 9.44 -4.68 14.30
CA GLY A 60 10.35 -4.59 15.45
C GLY A 60 10.59 -3.17 15.94
N ILE A 61 9.81 -2.19 15.47
CA ILE A 61 10.00 -0.79 15.81
C ILE A 61 9.38 -0.53 17.20
N PRO A 62 10.10 0.16 18.11
CA PRO A 62 9.63 0.41 19.48
C PRO A 62 8.26 1.09 19.57
N TYR A 63 7.54 0.82 20.66
CA TYR A 63 6.24 1.45 20.95
C TYR A 63 6.33 2.96 21.22
N SER A 64 7.52 3.51 21.49
CA SER A 64 7.74 4.95 21.63
C SER A 64 7.69 5.70 20.30
N VAL A 65 8.01 5.04 19.19
CA VAL A 65 7.99 5.62 17.84
C VAL A 65 6.55 5.75 17.37
N PRO A 66 6.06 6.95 17.01
CA PRO A 66 4.69 7.08 16.51
C PRO A 66 4.61 6.62 15.05
N ALA A 67 3.46 6.07 14.69
CA ALA A 67 3.17 5.61 13.34
C ALA A 67 1.72 5.94 12.97
N TRP A 68 1.51 6.49 11.78
CA TRP A 68 0.19 6.92 11.32
C TRP A 68 0.06 6.80 9.80
N SER A 69 -1.18 6.70 9.33
CA SER A 69 -1.53 6.55 7.92
C SER A 69 -1.98 7.88 7.31
N CYS A 70 -1.54 8.16 6.09
CA CYS A 70 -2.18 9.15 5.22
C CYS A 70 -3.04 8.45 4.15
N GLN A 71 -3.91 9.18 3.45
CA GLN A 71 -4.74 8.62 2.38
C GLN A 71 -4.90 9.62 1.24
N MET A 72 -4.50 9.22 0.04
CA MET A 72 -4.62 9.97 -1.22
C MET A 72 -4.76 9.01 -2.41
N ILE A 73 -5.67 8.03 -2.29
CA ILE A 73 -5.95 6.98 -3.30
C ILE A 73 -4.66 6.39 -3.89
N CYS A 74 -4.39 6.53 -5.19
CA CYS A 74 -3.19 6.01 -5.84
C CYS A 74 -1.92 6.84 -5.53
N GLY A 75 -2.05 8.14 -5.22
CA GLY A 75 -0.94 9.06 -4.94
C GLY A 75 -0.41 9.00 -3.51
N SER A 76 -1.20 8.42 -2.63
CA SER A 76 -0.91 7.94 -1.29
C SER A 76 0.56 7.63 -0.95
N GLY A 77 1.17 6.61 -1.57
CA GLY A 77 2.51 6.16 -1.19
C GLY A 77 3.57 7.23 -1.45
N LEU A 78 3.43 7.99 -2.54
CA LEU A 78 4.31 9.12 -2.84
C LEU A 78 4.03 10.31 -1.91
N LYS A 79 2.77 10.54 -1.54
CA LYS A 79 2.40 11.58 -0.58
C LYS A 79 3.04 11.34 0.79
N ALA A 80 3.15 10.09 1.23
CA ALA A 80 3.87 9.74 2.46
C ALA A 80 5.34 10.20 2.40
N VAL A 81 6.03 10.01 1.27
CA VAL A 81 7.40 10.48 1.07
C VAL A 81 7.49 12.01 1.11
N CYS A 82 6.55 12.70 0.47
CA CYS A 82 6.49 14.17 0.53
C CYS A 82 6.31 14.68 1.97
N LEU A 83 5.45 14.04 2.76
CA LEU A 83 5.21 14.40 4.16
C LEU A 83 6.42 14.09 5.04
N ALA A 84 7.13 13.01 4.76
CA ALA A 84 8.40 12.69 5.43
C ALA A 84 9.47 13.74 5.15
N ALA A 85 9.65 14.13 3.89
CA ALA A 85 10.58 15.19 3.52
C ALA A 85 10.20 16.52 4.19
N GLN A 86 8.91 16.88 4.19
CA GLN A 86 8.41 18.08 4.87
C GLN A 86 8.72 18.05 6.37
N SER A 87 8.49 16.94 7.04
CA SER A 87 8.73 16.79 8.49
C SER A 87 10.21 16.89 8.86
N ILE A 88 11.10 16.42 7.98
CA ILE A 88 12.55 16.60 8.16
C ILE A 88 12.94 18.07 7.95
N LEU A 89 12.39 18.73 6.92
CA LEU A 89 12.67 20.14 6.63
C LEU A 89 12.18 21.09 7.73
N THR A 90 11.05 20.80 8.37
CA THR A 90 10.52 21.58 9.49
C THR A 90 11.24 21.31 10.82
N GLY A 91 12.09 20.28 10.87
CA GLY A 91 12.78 19.86 12.09
C GLY A 91 11.91 19.02 13.05
N ASP A 92 10.70 18.62 12.63
CA ASP A 92 9.80 17.79 13.43
C ASP A 92 10.28 16.34 13.55
N SER A 93 11.03 15.87 12.55
CA SER A 93 11.63 14.53 12.51
C SER A 93 13.08 14.59 12.07
N SER A 94 13.92 13.71 12.61
CA SER A 94 15.27 13.51 12.08
C SER A 94 15.30 12.37 11.05
N ILE A 95 14.51 11.32 11.27
CA ILE A 95 14.42 10.16 10.37
C ILE A 95 12.96 9.75 10.25
N VAL A 96 12.54 9.47 9.02
CA VAL A 96 11.18 9.04 8.74
C VAL A 96 11.20 7.82 7.81
N VAL A 97 10.45 6.77 8.17
CA VAL A 97 10.16 5.66 7.25
C VAL A 97 8.87 6.01 6.51
N ALA A 98 8.95 6.09 5.17
CA ALA A 98 7.81 6.46 4.34
C ALA A 98 7.57 5.43 3.22
N GLY A 99 6.31 5.22 2.86
CA GLY A 99 5.95 4.34 1.74
C GLY A 99 4.47 3.97 1.76
N GLY A 100 4.14 2.82 1.15
CA GLY A 100 2.79 2.29 1.19
C GLY A 100 2.69 0.78 1.06
N MET A 101 1.60 0.24 1.56
CA MET A 101 1.21 -1.16 1.45
C MET A 101 -0.25 -1.26 0.96
N GLU A 102 -0.57 -2.37 0.31
CA GLU A 102 -1.92 -2.64 -0.20
C GLU A 102 -2.12 -4.15 -0.32
N SER A 103 -3.35 -4.62 -0.13
CA SER A 103 -3.75 -6.00 -0.40
C SER A 103 -5.19 -6.05 -0.91
N MET A 104 -5.39 -5.69 -2.18
CA MET A 104 -6.72 -5.71 -2.82
C MET A 104 -7.40 -7.09 -2.74
N SER A 105 -6.65 -8.19 -2.84
CA SER A 105 -7.20 -9.56 -2.75
C SER A 105 -7.84 -9.88 -1.38
N LYS A 106 -7.55 -9.10 -0.34
CA LYS A 106 -8.12 -9.28 1.01
C LYS A 106 -9.21 -8.26 1.33
N ALA A 107 -9.58 -7.41 0.37
CA ALA A 107 -10.64 -6.44 0.57
C ALA A 107 -11.96 -7.16 0.86
N PRO A 108 -12.68 -6.80 1.95
CA PRO A 108 -13.94 -7.44 2.28
C PRO A 108 -15.06 -6.91 1.39
N HIS A 109 -16.16 -7.65 1.36
CA HIS A 109 -17.43 -7.03 1.01
C HIS A 109 -18.10 -6.49 2.27
N VAL A 110 -18.85 -5.39 2.14
CA VAL A 110 -19.51 -4.70 3.25
C VAL A 110 -21.01 -4.56 3.00
N ILE A 111 -21.78 -4.53 4.08
CA ILE A 111 -23.23 -4.34 4.06
C ILE A 111 -23.62 -3.43 5.22
N HIS A 112 -24.57 -2.51 4.99
CA HIS A 112 -25.00 -1.57 6.02
C HIS A 112 -26.08 -2.20 6.92
N MET A 113 -25.67 -2.79 8.05
CA MET A 113 -26.57 -3.56 8.93
C MET A 113 -26.78 -2.96 10.33
N ARG A 114 -26.09 -1.87 10.69
CA ARG A 114 -26.12 -1.34 12.08
C ARG A 114 -27.52 -0.98 12.57
N ALA A 115 -28.38 -0.45 11.69
CA ALA A 115 -29.77 -0.13 12.00
C ALA A 115 -30.77 -1.27 11.67
N GLY A 116 -30.28 -2.38 11.10
CA GLY A 116 -31.09 -3.46 10.56
C GLY A 116 -31.80 -3.11 9.24
N VAL A 117 -32.10 -4.13 8.43
CA VAL A 117 -32.93 -4.01 7.24
C VAL A 117 -34.31 -4.58 7.58
N LYS A 118 -35.32 -3.70 7.67
CA LYS A 118 -36.68 -4.10 8.12
C LYS A 118 -37.44 -4.91 7.07
N MET A 119 -37.33 -4.54 5.79
CA MET A 119 -37.97 -5.18 4.65
C MET A 119 -37.25 -4.71 3.37
N GLY A 120 -37.12 -5.57 2.37
CA GLY A 120 -36.47 -5.26 1.09
C GLY A 120 -35.07 -5.85 0.93
N GLU A 121 -34.41 -5.49 -0.16
CA GLU A 121 -33.08 -5.99 -0.51
C GLU A 121 -31.98 -5.35 0.32
N ALA A 122 -30.94 -6.12 0.62
CA ALA A 122 -29.73 -5.65 1.27
C ALA A 122 -28.52 -6.06 0.42
N SER A 123 -27.92 -5.09 -0.27
CA SER A 123 -26.83 -5.36 -1.19
C SER A 123 -25.49 -5.50 -0.46
N LEU A 124 -24.78 -6.58 -0.80
CA LEU A 124 -23.41 -6.79 -0.40
C LEU A 124 -22.51 -6.01 -1.37
N GLN A 125 -21.79 -5.00 -0.86
CA GLN A 125 -20.99 -4.07 -1.66
C GLN A 125 -19.52 -4.45 -1.63
N ASP A 126 -18.88 -4.46 -2.80
CA ASP A 126 -17.43 -4.65 -2.91
C ASP A 126 -16.70 -3.35 -2.53
N THR A 127 -15.83 -3.43 -1.52
CA THR A 127 -15.07 -2.26 -1.05
C THR A 127 -14.02 -1.80 -2.05
N ILE A 128 -13.48 -2.69 -2.89
CA ILE A 128 -12.52 -2.28 -3.94
C ILE A 128 -13.19 -1.31 -4.90
N ILE A 129 -14.39 -1.68 -5.36
CA ILE A 129 -15.14 -0.87 -6.33
C ILE A 129 -15.64 0.40 -5.66
N LEU A 130 -16.27 0.27 -4.49
CA LEU A 130 -16.88 1.40 -3.80
C LEU A 130 -15.85 2.44 -3.36
N ASP A 131 -14.76 2.01 -2.73
CA ASP A 131 -13.85 2.90 -2.03
C ASP A 131 -12.61 3.31 -2.85
N GLY A 132 -12.21 2.47 -3.82
CA GLY A 132 -10.98 2.67 -4.59
C GLY A 132 -11.16 2.99 -6.07
N LEU A 133 -12.21 2.45 -6.71
CA LEU A 133 -12.35 2.48 -8.16
C LEU A 133 -13.61 3.20 -8.67
N THR A 134 -14.45 3.75 -7.80
CA THR A 134 -15.62 4.54 -8.20
C THR A 134 -15.39 6.01 -7.89
N ASP A 135 -15.68 6.87 -8.86
CA ASP A 135 -15.62 8.32 -8.64
C ASP A 135 -16.77 8.75 -7.72
N ALA A 136 -16.43 9.43 -6.62
CA ALA A 136 -17.42 9.81 -5.60
C ALA A 136 -18.37 10.95 -6.04
N PHE A 137 -18.10 11.63 -7.15
CA PHE A 137 -18.89 12.77 -7.62
C PHE A 137 -19.80 12.38 -8.78
N TYR A 138 -19.26 11.65 -9.75
CA TYR A 138 -19.95 11.22 -10.96
C TYR A 138 -20.46 9.78 -10.91
N GLN A 139 -20.10 9.03 -9.86
CA GLN A 139 -20.62 7.68 -9.58
C GLN A 139 -20.37 6.68 -10.72
N TYR A 140 -19.25 6.80 -11.41
CA TYR A 140 -18.80 5.84 -12.42
C TYR A 140 -17.41 5.28 -12.09
N HIS A 141 -17.07 4.16 -12.73
CA HIS A 141 -15.79 3.49 -12.54
C HIS A 141 -14.63 4.32 -13.08
N MET A 142 -13.44 4.24 -12.46
CA MET A 142 -12.22 4.92 -12.91
C MET A 142 -11.87 4.62 -14.37
N GLY A 143 -12.25 3.45 -14.90
CA GLY A 143 -12.10 3.13 -16.33
C GLY A 143 -12.83 4.12 -17.25
N ILE A 144 -13.98 4.65 -16.84
CA ILE A 144 -14.72 5.67 -17.59
C ILE A 144 -13.97 7.00 -17.60
N THR A 145 -13.23 7.34 -16.52
CA THR A 145 -12.33 8.51 -16.57
C THR A 145 -11.26 8.35 -17.66
N ALA A 146 -10.72 7.13 -17.83
CA ALA A 146 -9.74 6.84 -18.85
C ALA A 146 -10.33 6.97 -20.26
N GLU A 147 -11.56 6.49 -20.47
CA GLU A 147 -12.31 6.69 -21.72
C GLU A 147 -12.57 8.17 -22.01
N ASN A 148 -12.92 8.96 -20.99
CA ASN A 148 -13.13 10.40 -21.15
C ASN A 148 -11.84 11.11 -21.60
N VAL A 149 -10.70 10.75 -21.01
CA VAL A 149 -9.38 11.27 -21.40
C VAL A 149 -9.02 10.80 -22.82
N ALA A 150 -9.21 9.52 -23.14
CA ALA A 150 -8.92 8.98 -24.46
C ALA A 150 -9.75 9.69 -25.55
N ASN A 151 -11.04 9.93 -25.29
CA ASN A 151 -11.91 10.67 -26.21
C ASN A 151 -11.51 12.15 -26.31
N GLN A 152 -11.17 12.81 -25.20
CA GLN A 152 -10.77 14.22 -25.22
C GLN A 152 -9.48 14.45 -26.01
N TRP A 153 -8.50 13.56 -25.84
CA TRP A 153 -7.17 13.67 -26.45
C TRP A 153 -7.01 12.82 -27.71
N GLN A 154 -8.09 12.19 -28.18
CA GLN A 154 -8.12 11.37 -29.40
C GLN A 154 -7.08 10.22 -29.37
N VAL A 155 -6.88 9.61 -28.20
CA VAL A 155 -5.97 8.47 -28.03
C VAL A 155 -6.66 7.20 -28.53
N SER A 156 -6.21 6.72 -29.69
CA SER A 156 -6.81 5.55 -30.33
C SER A 156 -6.56 4.28 -29.53
N ARG A 157 -7.45 3.29 -29.72
CA ARG A 157 -7.26 1.95 -29.15
C ARG A 157 -5.92 1.32 -29.56
N GLY A 158 -5.48 1.56 -30.80
CA GLY A 158 -4.21 1.05 -31.31
C GLY A 158 -3.01 1.61 -30.55
N GLU A 159 -3.02 2.90 -30.21
CA GLU A 159 -1.96 3.54 -29.41
C GLU A 159 -1.95 3.01 -27.97
N GLN A 160 -3.12 2.81 -27.36
CA GLN A 160 -3.25 2.22 -26.02
C GLN A 160 -2.67 0.80 -25.99
N ASP A 161 -3.04 -0.04 -26.96
CA ASP A 161 -2.55 -1.41 -27.06
C ASP A 161 -1.04 -1.45 -27.33
N GLN A 162 -0.53 -0.57 -28.19
CA GLN A 162 0.91 -0.46 -28.46
C GLN A 162 1.69 -0.11 -27.19
N LEU A 163 1.22 0.85 -26.39
CA LEU A 163 1.84 1.20 -25.12
C LEU A 163 1.79 0.04 -24.12
N ALA A 164 0.66 -0.69 -24.05
CA ALA A 164 0.52 -1.84 -23.18
C ALA A 164 1.52 -2.95 -23.53
N VAL A 165 1.67 -3.30 -24.81
CA VAL A 165 2.65 -4.28 -25.29
C VAL A 165 4.08 -3.81 -24.97
N GLN A 166 4.40 -2.55 -25.23
CA GLN A 166 5.71 -1.99 -24.89
C GLN A 166 5.99 -2.03 -23.38
N SER A 167 4.99 -1.79 -22.54
CA SER A 167 5.11 -1.89 -21.08
C SER A 167 5.43 -3.33 -20.65
N GLN A 168 4.69 -4.31 -21.17
CA GLN A 168 4.92 -5.73 -20.86
C GLN A 168 6.30 -6.21 -21.31
N ASN A 169 6.71 -5.87 -22.54
CA ASN A 169 8.04 -6.22 -23.06
C ASN A 169 9.17 -5.60 -22.24
N ARG A 170 9.01 -4.35 -21.79
CA ARG A 170 9.98 -3.69 -20.90
C ARG A 170 10.06 -4.37 -19.53
N ALA A 171 8.92 -4.75 -18.95
CA ALA A 171 8.87 -5.45 -17.69
C ALA A 171 9.58 -6.82 -17.78
N GLU A 172 9.28 -7.61 -18.82
CA GLU A 172 9.94 -8.90 -19.08
C GLU A 172 11.46 -8.73 -19.24
N ALA A 173 11.89 -7.76 -20.04
CA ALA A 173 13.31 -7.48 -20.25
C ALA A 173 14.02 -7.07 -18.93
N ALA A 174 13.40 -6.20 -18.15
CA ALA A 174 13.95 -5.76 -16.85
C ALA A 174 14.04 -6.90 -15.84
N GLN A 175 13.04 -7.79 -15.81
CA GLN A 175 13.06 -9.01 -14.98
C GLN A 175 14.20 -9.94 -15.38
N LYS A 176 14.33 -10.27 -16.68
CA LYS A 176 15.41 -11.14 -17.19
C LYS A 176 16.80 -10.55 -16.95
N ALA A 177 16.92 -9.23 -17.03
CA ALA A 177 18.17 -8.51 -16.76
C ALA A 177 18.48 -8.36 -15.25
N GLY A 178 17.58 -8.77 -14.35
CA GLY A 178 17.80 -8.69 -12.91
C GLY A 178 17.73 -7.27 -12.34
N TYR A 179 17.09 -6.32 -13.03
CA TYR A 179 17.02 -4.92 -12.56
C TYR A 179 16.28 -4.80 -11.22
N PHE A 180 15.28 -5.66 -10.98
CA PHE A 180 14.48 -5.65 -9.76
C PHE A 180 15.11 -6.41 -8.58
N THR A 181 16.26 -7.07 -8.77
CA THR A 181 16.88 -7.91 -7.73
C THR A 181 17.29 -7.12 -6.49
N LYS A 182 17.61 -5.83 -6.63
CA LYS A 182 18.02 -4.98 -5.50
C LYS A 182 16.86 -4.37 -4.72
N GLU A 183 15.70 -4.23 -5.34
CA GLU A 183 14.54 -3.53 -4.77
C GLU A 183 13.44 -4.47 -4.27
N ILE A 184 13.37 -5.70 -4.80
CA ILE A 184 12.41 -6.71 -4.34
C ILE A 184 12.98 -7.45 -3.14
N VAL A 185 12.29 -7.32 -2.00
CA VAL A 185 12.55 -8.15 -0.83
C VAL A 185 11.61 -9.37 -0.85
N PRO A 186 12.13 -10.61 -0.69
CA PRO A 186 11.29 -11.80 -0.75
C PRO A 186 10.28 -11.86 0.41
N VAL A 187 9.09 -12.38 0.11
CA VAL A 187 8.04 -12.63 1.09
C VAL A 187 7.87 -14.14 1.21
N LEU A 188 8.32 -14.73 2.32
CA LEU A 188 8.20 -16.19 2.52
C LEU A 188 6.75 -16.55 2.84
N VAL A 189 6.17 -17.46 2.08
CA VAL A 189 4.78 -17.90 2.26
C VAL A 189 4.75 -19.25 2.98
N PRO A 190 4.10 -19.37 4.15
CA PRO A 190 3.96 -20.66 4.84
C PRO A 190 3.20 -21.66 3.98
N SER A 191 3.86 -22.75 3.59
CA SER A 191 3.22 -23.91 3.00
C SER A 191 2.80 -24.92 4.07
N LYS A 192 1.60 -25.48 3.94
CA LYS A 192 1.14 -26.61 4.78
C LYS A 192 2.09 -27.82 4.74
N LYS A 193 2.94 -27.92 3.71
CA LYS A 193 3.94 -28.98 3.53
C LYS A 193 5.36 -28.61 3.99
N GLY A 194 5.52 -27.51 4.73
CA GLY A 194 6.75 -27.19 5.48
C GLY A 194 7.94 -26.64 4.68
N ARG A 195 7.85 -26.54 3.35
CA ARG A 195 8.84 -25.80 2.55
C ARG A 195 8.37 -24.36 2.35
N TRP A 196 9.18 -23.44 2.88
CA TRP A 196 9.12 -22.03 2.57
C TRP A 196 9.69 -21.87 1.16
N GLU A 197 8.86 -21.46 0.21
CA GLU A 197 9.30 -20.96 -1.10
C GLU A 197 9.13 -19.44 -1.11
#